data_AF-A0AAC9Z9Z4-F1
#
_entry.id   AF-A0AAC9Z9Z4-F1
#
_cell.length_a   1.000
_cell.length_b   1.000
_cell.length_c   1.000
_cell.angle_alpha   90.00
_cell.angle_beta   90.00
_cell.angle_gamma   90.00
#
_symmetry.space_group_name_H-M   'P 1'
#
loop_
_entity.id
_entity.type
_entity.pdbx_description
1 polymer ?
#
loop_
_entity_poly.entity_id
_entity_poly.type
_entity_poly.pdbx_seq_one_letter_code
_entity_poly.pdbx_strand_id
1 'polypeptide(L)'
;MGDWVSWGAGVALLFYGSLVMWAYRPTRWTDPDAPGWLQAAIFFGFMAAVGNTLFWQVLGQPIVNFGLLSVSQIRGVGNWLDLLFKGGGALAAYLHLKAMHKSLSDEEQARWSVTEMAFYPNRRLCLRVLARITSRRK
;
A
#
# COMPACT_ATOMS: atom_id res chain seq x y z
N MET A 1 -11.54 -16.40 -23.11
CA MET A 1 -11.71 -14.92 -23.04
C MET A 1 -11.33 -14.36 -21.68
N GLY A 2 -11.75 -14.97 -20.56
CA GLY A 2 -11.40 -14.50 -19.21
C GLY A 2 -9.90 -14.39 -18.93
N ASP A 3 -9.09 -15.36 -19.39
CA ASP A 3 -7.64 -15.36 -19.14
C ASP A 3 -6.92 -14.20 -19.84
N TRP A 4 -7.29 -13.88 -21.08
CA TRP A 4 -6.70 -12.75 -21.81
C TRP A 4 -7.09 -11.40 -21.22
N VAL A 5 -8.32 -11.28 -20.69
CA VAL A 5 -8.75 -10.09 -19.96
C VAL A 5 -7.99 -9.95 -18.63
N SER A 6 -7.84 -11.05 -17.89
CA SER A 6 -7.05 -11.09 -16.65
C SER A 6 -5.59 -10.72 -16.91
N TRP A 7 -4.99 -11.28 -17.95
CA TRP A 7 -3.61 -10.98 -18.35
C TRP A 7 -3.46 -9.51 -18.75
N GLY A 8 -4.36 -8.98 -19.58
CA GLY A 8 -4.34 -7.58 -20.00
C GLY A 8 -4.49 -6.59 -18.83
N ALA A 9 -5.40 -6.88 -17.89
CA ALA A 9 -5.52 -6.12 -16.65
C ALA A 9 -4.24 -6.17 -15.81
N GLY A 10 -3.60 -7.35 -15.73
CA GLY A 10 -2.33 -7.54 -15.07
C GLY A 10 -1.21 -6.70 -15.68
N VAL A 11 -1.08 -6.69 -17.01
CA VAL A 11 -0.08 -5.87 -17.72
C VAL A 11 -0.31 -4.38 -17.49
N ALA A 12 -1.56 -3.92 -17.53
CA ALA A 12 -1.88 -2.52 -17.24
C ALA A 12 -1.49 -2.13 -15.80
N LEU A 13 -1.81 -2.98 -14.81
CA LEU A 13 -1.45 -2.76 -13.42
C LEU A 13 0.06 -2.81 -13.19
N LEU A 14 0.79 -3.71 -13.88
CA LEU A 14 2.25 -3.71 -13.84
C LEU A 14 2.83 -2.39 -14.33
N PHE A 15 2.33 -1.88 -15.46
CA PHE A 15 2.83 -0.63 -16.03
C PHE A 15 2.60 0.56 -15.10
N TYR A 16 1.34 0.82 -14.75
CA TYR A 16 1.02 1.97 -13.89
C TYR A 16 1.55 1.80 -12.46
N GLY A 17 1.52 0.59 -11.91
CA GLY A 17 2.07 0.30 -10.60
C GLY A 17 3.58 0.53 -10.55
N SER A 18 4.32 0.15 -11.60
CA SER A 18 5.76 0.43 -11.71
C SER A 18 6.05 1.93 -11.82
N LEU A 19 5.23 2.69 -12.56
CA LEU A 19 5.35 4.16 -12.61
C LEU A 19 5.11 4.79 -11.24
N VAL A 20 4.12 4.31 -10.47
CA VAL A 20 3.88 4.77 -9.10
C VAL A 20 5.06 4.44 -8.20
N MET A 21 5.60 3.22 -8.26
CA MET A 21 6.80 2.85 -7.51
C MET A 21 7.98 3.75 -7.85
N TRP A 22 8.17 4.08 -9.13
CA TRP A 22 9.23 5.00 -9.55
C TRP A 22 9.03 6.41 -8.97
N ALA A 23 7.80 6.94 -9.06
CA ALA A 23 7.46 8.28 -8.58
C ALA A 23 7.58 8.41 -7.05
N TYR A 24 7.24 7.36 -6.31
CA TYR A 24 7.24 7.33 -4.84
C TYR A 24 8.44 6.57 -4.26
N ARG A 25 9.50 6.36 -5.05
CA ARG A 25 10.70 5.68 -4.57
C ARG A 25 11.23 6.38 -3.31
N PRO A 26 11.44 5.67 -2.19
CA PRO A 26 11.81 6.34 -0.96
C PRO A 26 13.25 6.86 -1.07
N THR A 27 13.43 8.16 -0.85
CA THR A 27 14.74 8.82 -0.99
C THR A 27 15.44 9.06 0.34
N ARG A 28 14.70 8.99 1.46
CA ARG A 28 15.21 9.24 2.82
C ARG A 28 14.76 8.12 3.75
N TRP A 29 15.72 7.36 4.27
CA TRP A 29 15.46 6.18 5.11
C TRP A 29 15.85 6.36 6.59
N THR A 30 16.77 7.27 6.88
CA THR A 30 17.40 7.39 8.21
C THR A 30 16.56 8.18 9.22
N ASP A 31 15.78 9.17 8.77
CA ASP A 31 14.73 9.81 9.58
C ASP A 31 13.69 10.48 8.66
N PRO A 32 12.73 9.71 8.14
CA PRO A 32 11.70 10.25 7.26
C PRO A 32 10.74 11.17 8.03
N ASP A 33 10.39 12.29 7.41
CA ASP A 33 9.25 13.11 7.80
C ASP A 33 7.93 12.40 7.44
N ALA A 34 6.78 12.98 7.80
CA ALA A 34 5.47 12.40 7.50
C ALA A 34 5.29 12.09 6.00
N PRO A 35 5.63 12.99 5.05
CA PRO A 35 5.62 12.66 3.62
C PRO A 35 6.56 11.52 3.24
N GLY A 36 7.76 11.44 3.83
CA GLY A 36 8.71 10.35 3.57
C GLY A 36 8.16 8.98 3.98
N TRP A 37 7.51 8.88 5.16
CA TRP A 37 6.82 7.65 5.58
C TRP A 37 5.66 7.30 4.64
N LEU A 38 4.91 8.30 4.16
CA LEU A 38 3.83 8.08 3.21
C LEU A 38 4.34 7.60 1.85
N GLN A 39 5.45 8.17 1.35
CA GLN A 39 6.10 7.70 0.12
C GLN A 39 6.53 6.24 0.25
N ALA A 40 7.17 5.87 1.37
CA ALA A 40 7.53 4.49 1.64
C ALA A 40 6.30 3.56 1.69
N ALA A 41 5.22 3.98 2.36
CA ALA A 41 3.97 3.22 2.41
C ALA A 41 3.41 2.94 1.01
N ILE A 42 3.34 3.98 0.16
CA ILE A 42 2.86 3.85 -1.23
C ILE A 42 3.77 2.91 -2.02
N PHE A 43 5.09 3.10 -1.94
CA PHE A 43 6.06 2.27 -2.63
C PHE A 43 5.91 0.79 -2.28
N PHE A 44 5.92 0.45 -0.99
CA PHE A 44 5.81 -0.95 -0.55
C PHE A 44 4.45 -1.56 -0.88
N GLY A 45 3.37 -0.78 -0.81
CA GLY A 45 2.03 -1.23 -1.18
C GLY A 45 1.96 -1.59 -2.67
N PHE A 46 2.48 -0.73 -3.53
CA PHE A 46 2.54 -1.00 -4.97
C PHE A 46 3.55 -2.10 -5.32
N MET A 47 4.68 -2.20 -4.64
CA MET A 47 5.64 -3.29 -4.83
C MET A 47 5.00 -4.66 -4.55
N ALA A 48 4.24 -4.77 -3.47
CA ALA A 48 3.48 -5.97 -3.16
C ALA A 48 2.43 -6.28 -4.24
N ALA A 49 1.65 -5.28 -4.65
CA ALA A 49 0.60 -5.45 -5.66
C ALA A 49 1.17 -5.83 -7.05
N VAL A 50 2.21 -5.13 -7.50
CA VAL A 50 2.91 -5.36 -8.77
C VAL A 50 3.58 -6.72 -8.77
N GLY A 51 4.32 -7.07 -7.70
CA GLY A 51 4.97 -8.38 -7.58
C GLY A 51 3.97 -9.53 -7.61
N ASN A 52 2.86 -9.42 -6.87
CA ASN A 52 1.80 -10.42 -6.87
C ASN A 52 1.14 -10.55 -8.25
N THR A 53 0.87 -9.43 -8.92
CA THR A 53 0.28 -9.39 -10.25
C THR A 53 1.20 -9.99 -11.30
N LEU A 54 2.49 -9.66 -11.24
CA LEU A 54 3.53 -10.19 -12.13
C LEU A 54 3.54 -11.72 -12.05
N PHE A 55 3.59 -12.25 -10.83
CA PHE A 55 3.67 -13.68 -10.61
C PHE A 55 2.40 -14.41 -11.06
N TRP A 56 1.22 -13.99 -10.63
CA TRP A 56 0.00 -14.77 -10.88
C TRP A 56 -0.64 -14.52 -12.24
N GLN A 57 -0.80 -13.25 -12.63
CA GLN A 57 -1.57 -12.88 -13.82
C GLN A 57 -0.72 -12.82 -15.08
N VAL A 58 0.52 -12.34 -14.97
CA VAL A 58 1.35 -12.06 -16.16
C VAL A 58 2.30 -13.21 -16.49
N LEU A 59 2.86 -13.90 -15.49
CA LEU A 59 3.76 -15.04 -15.71
C LEU A 59 3.09 -16.39 -15.45
N GLY A 60 2.40 -16.55 -14.32
CA GLY A 60 1.87 -17.83 -13.85
C GLY A 60 0.86 -18.44 -14.81
N GLN A 61 -0.12 -17.65 -15.28
CA GLN A 61 -1.11 -18.12 -16.25
C GLN A 61 -0.46 -18.56 -17.57
N PRO A 62 0.38 -17.76 -18.26
CA PRO A 62 1.07 -18.22 -19.46
C PRO A 62 1.93 -19.47 -19.24
N ILE A 63 2.72 -19.53 -18.17
CA ILE A 63 3.62 -20.66 -17.91
C ILE A 63 2.85 -21.99 -17.78
N VAL A 64 1.69 -21.98 -17.12
CA VAL A 64 0.81 -23.15 -17.04
C VAL A 64 0.18 -23.46 -18.40
N ASN A 65 -0.31 -22.44 -19.11
CA ASN A 65 -0.98 -22.61 -20.40
C ASN A 65 -0.06 -23.15 -21.50
N PHE A 66 1.24 -22.82 -21.45
CA PHE A 66 2.25 -23.36 -22.36
C PHE A 66 2.83 -24.71 -21.90
N GLY A 67 2.34 -25.28 -20.78
CA GLY A 67 2.76 -26.58 -20.28
C GLY A 67 4.19 -26.61 -19.73
N LEU A 68 4.79 -25.45 -19.43
CA LEU A 68 6.15 -25.35 -18.92
C LEU A 68 6.24 -25.78 -17.46
N LEU A 69 5.22 -25.46 -16.65
CA LEU A 69 5.08 -25.92 -15.27
C LEU A 69 3.64 -26.31 -14.98
N SER A 70 3.49 -27.28 -14.08
CA SER A 70 2.18 -27.63 -13.53
C SER A 70 1.64 -26.57 -12.57
N VAL A 71 0.31 -26.56 -12.40
CA VAL A 71 -0.36 -25.68 -11.43
C VAL A 71 0.19 -25.88 -10.01
N SER A 72 0.53 -27.11 -9.62
CA SER A 72 1.07 -27.40 -8.28
C SER A 72 2.45 -26.79 -8.07
N GLN A 73 3.33 -26.84 -9.08
CA GLN A 73 4.66 -26.20 -9.03
C GLN A 73 4.55 -24.68 -8.90
N ILE A 74 3.66 -24.05 -9.69
CA ILE A 74 3.41 -22.60 -9.60
C ILE A 74 2.85 -22.22 -8.24
N ARG A 75 1.90 -23.00 -7.69
CA ARG A 75 1.34 -22.73 -6.36
C ARG A 75 2.34 -22.90 -5.24
N GLY A 76 3.27 -23.86 -5.34
CA GLY A 76 4.32 -24.05 -4.36
C GLY A 76 5.18 -22.80 -4.16
N VAL A 77 5.65 -22.20 -5.26
CA VAL A 77 6.39 -20.94 -5.23
C VAL A 77 5.47 -19.76 -4.87
N GLY A 78 4.28 -19.75 -5.45
CA GLY A 78 3.29 -18.70 -5.26
C GLY A 78 2.89 -18.51 -3.80
N ASN A 79 2.79 -19.56 -3.01
CA ASN A 79 2.45 -19.45 -1.59
C ASN A 79 3.51 -18.69 -0.77
N TRP A 80 4.79 -18.89 -1.08
CA TRP A 80 5.89 -18.15 -0.42
C TRP A 80 5.92 -16.68 -0.85
N LEU A 81 5.70 -16.44 -2.15
CA LEU A 81 5.60 -15.09 -2.68
C LEU A 81 4.37 -14.36 -2.13
N ASP A 82 3.25 -15.04 -1.96
CA ASP A 82 2.04 -14.52 -1.34
C ASP A 82 2.31 -14.05 0.10
N LEU A 83 3.04 -14.85 0.88
CA LEU A 83 3.46 -14.46 2.23
C LEU A 83 4.30 -13.18 2.19
N LEU A 84 5.27 -13.12 1.27
CA LEU A 84 6.14 -11.95 1.09
C LEU A 84 5.33 -10.70 0.69
N PHE A 85 4.45 -10.82 -0.30
CA PHE A 85 3.66 -9.69 -0.81
C PHE A 85 2.60 -9.23 0.21
N LYS A 86 1.94 -10.15 0.90
CA LYS A 86 1.02 -9.81 2.01
C LYS A 86 1.78 -9.16 3.17
N GLY A 87 2.98 -9.65 3.49
CA GLY A 87 3.88 -9.01 4.45
C GLY A 87 4.27 -7.59 4.02
N GLY A 88 4.58 -7.38 2.75
CA GLY A 88 4.83 -6.07 2.17
C GLY A 88 3.61 -5.14 2.26
N GLY A 89 2.40 -5.66 2.02
CA GLY A 89 1.15 -4.93 2.22
C GLY A 89 0.90 -4.54 3.69
N ALA A 90 1.19 -5.45 4.62
CA ALA A 90 1.09 -5.16 6.06
C ALA A 90 2.11 -4.10 6.49
N LEU A 91 3.34 -4.16 5.98
CA LEU A 91 4.35 -3.14 6.19
C LEU A 91 3.89 -1.79 5.62
N ALA A 92 3.37 -1.76 4.41
CA ALA A 92 2.82 -0.55 3.79
C ALA A 92 1.72 0.08 4.65
N ALA A 93 0.79 -0.72 5.18
CA ALA A 93 -0.25 -0.26 6.09
C ALA A 93 0.34 0.35 7.37
N TYR A 94 1.30 -0.32 8.00
CA TYR A 94 1.98 0.23 9.17
C TYR A 94 2.70 1.56 8.87
N LEU A 95 3.42 1.64 7.76
CA LEU A 95 4.10 2.88 7.34
C LEU A 95 3.11 4.01 7.07
N HIS A 96 1.93 3.69 6.52
CA HIS A 96 0.86 4.65 6.31
C HIS A 96 0.33 5.21 7.65
N LEU A 97 0.08 4.34 8.62
CA LEU A 97 -0.31 4.76 9.97
C LEU A 97 0.80 5.60 10.63
N LYS A 98 2.06 5.22 10.43
CA LYS A 98 3.22 5.97 10.93
C LYS A 98 3.33 7.36 10.31
N ALA A 99 3.04 7.48 9.02
CA ALA A 99 2.99 8.77 8.33
C ALA A 99 1.90 9.68 8.92
N MET A 100 0.72 9.13 9.20
CA MET A 100 -0.35 9.87 9.88
C MET A 100 0.06 10.30 11.28
N HIS A 101 0.66 9.41 12.08
CA HIS A 101 1.16 9.74 13.41
C HIS A 101 2.16 10.90 13.37
N LYS A 102 3.14 10.84 12.48
CA LYS A 102 4.14 11.91 12.29
C LYS A 102 3.57 13.24 11.79
N SER A 103 2.35 13.26 11.25
CA SER A 103 1.66 14.49 10.84
C SER A 103 0.96 15.22 11.99
N LEU A 104 0.83 14.58 13.15
CA LEU A 104 0.24 15.17 14.35
C LEU A 104 1.23 16.13 15.03
N SER A 105 0.74 17.03 15.88
CA SER A 105 1.61 17.83 16.76
C SER A 105 2.27 16.95 17.82
N ASP A 106 3.41 17.38 18.36
CA ASP A 106 4.20 16.60 19.35
C ASP A 106 3.37 16.17 20.57
N GLU A 107 2.47 17.04 21.06
CA GLU A 107 1.55 16.72 22.15
C GLU A 107 0.56 15.59 21.79
N GLU A 108 0.09 15.55 20.54
CA GLU A 108 -0.82 14.53 20.05
C GLU A 108 -0.06 13.23 19.76
N GLN A 109 1.16 13.32 19.23
CA GLN A 109 2.06 12.17 19.02
C GLN A 109 2.39 11.45 20.33
N ALA A 110 2.57 12.18 21.43
CA ALA A 110 2.83 11.60 22.75
C ALA A 110 1.62 10.86 23.34
N ARG A 111 0.40 11.21 22.90
CA ARG A 111 -0.86 10.66 23.45
C ARG A 111 -1.40 9.47 22.67
N TRP A 112 -1.01 9.34 21.41
CA TRP A 112 -1.53 8.31 20.53
C TRP A 112 -0.40 7.47 19.97
N SER A 113 -0.59 6.16 19.95
CA SER A 113 0.33 5.24 19.29
C SER A 113 0.10 5.22 17.77
N VAL A 114 1.09 4.68 17.05
CA VAL A 114 0.99 4.50 15.59
C VAL A 114 -0.19 3.59 15.22
N THR A 115 -0.44 2.51 15.95
CA THR A 115 -1.52 1.56 15.63
C THR A 115 -2.90 2.13 15.89
N GLU A 116 -3.05 3.00 16.89
CA GLU A 116 -4.32 3.67 17.18
C GLU A 116 -4.70 4.72 16.12
N MET A 117 -3.78 5.08 15.22
CA MET A 117 -4.09 5.95 14.09
C MET A 117 -5.20 5.40 13.19
N ALA A 118 -5.41 4.08 13.17
CA ALA A 118 -6.52 3.46 12.46
C ALA A 118 -7.90 3.93 12.96
N PHE A 119 -7.99 4.34 14.23
CA PHE A 119 -9.23 4.79 14.88
C PHE A 119 -9.15 6.24 15.33
N TYR A 120 -8.13 6.98 14.91
CA TYR A 120 -7.88 8.33 15.40
C TYR A 120 -9.08 9.24 15.07
N PRO A 121 -9.84 9.69 16.09
CA PRO A 121 -10.93 10.62 15.87
C PRO A 121 -10.27 11.95 15.57
N ASN A 122 -10.36 12.39 14.32
CA ASN A 122 -9.69 13.60 13.87
C ASN A 122 -10.22 14.83 14.63
N ARG A 123 -9.67 15.09 15.83
CA ARG A 123 -10.11 16.14 16.75
C ARG A 123 -10.09 17.50 16.06
N ARG A 124 -9.13 17.73 15.16
CA ARG A 124 -9.05 18.95 14.36
C ARG A 124 -10.21 19.10 13.38
N LEU A 125 -10.70 18.01 12.80
CA LEU A 125 -11.88 18.05 11.91
C LEU A 125 -13.15 18.27 12.73
N CYS A 126 -13.29 17.59 13.87
CA CYS A 126 -14.42 17.76 14.78
C CYS A 126 -14.47 19.18 15.37
N LEU A 127 -13.32 19.72 15.80
CA LEU A 127 -13.18 21.10 16.30
C LEU A 127 -13.34 22.14 15.18
N ARG A 128 -12.87 21.90 13.96
CA ARG A 128 -13.16 22.78 12.81
C ARG A 128 -14.63 22.79 12.45
N VAL A 129 -15.30 21.62 12.47
CA VAL A 129 -16.74 21.51 12.21
C VAL A 129 -17.52 22.23 13.30
N LEU A 130 -17.19 22.00 14.58
CA LEU A 130 -17.78 22.71 15.72
C LEU A 130 -17.56 24.22 15.62
N ALA A 131 -16.34 24.67 15.31
CA ALA A 131 -16.01 26.09 15.13
C ALA A 131 -16.76 26.72 13.95
N ARG A 132 -17.01 25.97 12.86
CA ARG A 132 -17.83 26.42 11.72
C ARG A 132 -19.31 26.53 12.07
N ILE A 133 -19.82 25.61 12.89
CA ILE A 133 -21.22 25.62 13.35
C ILE A 133 -21.44 26.80 14.30
N THR A 134 -20.50 27.09 15.20
CA THR A 134 -20.61 28.20 16.16
C THR A 134 -20.37 29.56 15.51
N SER A 135 -19.55 29.67 14.46
CA SER A 135 -19.33 30.94 13.76
C SER A 135 -20.47 31.35 12.83
N ARG A 136 -21.24 30.40 12.28
CA ARG A 136 -22.45 30.68 11.47
C ARG A 136 -23.69 31.07 12.26
N ARG A 137 -23.64 30.98 13.60
CA ARG A 137 -24.74 31.36 14.50
C ARG A 137 -24.63 32.79 15.06
N LYS A 138 -23.62 33.56 14.65
CA LYS A 138 -23.53 35.00 14.84
C LYS A 138 -23.90 35.71 13.55
#